data_AF-A0A9E5G5V1-F1
#
_entry.id   AF-A0A9E5G5V1-F1
#
_cell.length_a   1.000
_cell.length_b   1.000
_cell.length_c   1.000
_cell.angle_alpha   90.00
_cell.angle_beta   90.00
_cell.angle_gamma   90.00
#
_symmetry.space_group_name_H-M   'P 1'
#
loop_
_entity.id
_entity.type
_entity.pdbx_description
1 polymer ?
#
loop_
_entity_poly.entity_id
_entity_poly.type
_entity_poly.pdbx_seq_one_letter_code
_entity_poly.pdbx_strand_id
1 'polypeptide(L)'
;MKMKKLNLLKTLALAAAASLAVSAESAQPVDTLSDTWAAVDALGRPLPLEDSAPAPRQDKFVGVFYYLWHGAHNGPGQPGQGVVPLKQVDPNSPYDNSIILQDPPGQRKWGPALAFHHWGESLYGYYVADDEWVIRRNAQLLADAGVDVIVFDVTNALHYHDIYMNLLRVYSDIRKA
;
A
#
# COMPACT_ATOMS: atom_id res chain seq x y z
N MET A 1 -31.71 43.78 -54.03
CA MET A 1 -30.85 44.03 -52.85
C MET A 1 -30.50 42.69 -52.21
N LYS A 2 -29.35 42.12 -52.59
CA LYS A 2 -28.88 40.79 -52.17
C LYS A 2 -27.76 40.95 -51.13
N MET A 3 -27.65 39.93 -50.27
CA MET A 3 -26.55 39.58 -49.34
C MET A 3 -26.81 39.78 -47.84
N LYS A 4 -26.28 38.79 -47.10
CA LYS A 4 -25.95 38.74 -45.66
C LYS A 4 -26.88 37.95 -44.72
N LYS A 5 -27.24 36.71 -45.07
CA LYS A 5 -27.69 35.71 -44.06
C LYS A 5 -26.84 34.43 -43.96
N LEU A 6 -25.76 34.29 -44.74
CA LEU A 6 -25.02 33.01 -44.82
C LEU A 6 -23.73 32.90 -43.99
N ASN A 7 -23.31 33.97 -43.29
CA ASN A 7 -22.01 33.97 -42.58
C ASN A 7 -22.10 33.99 -41.05
N LEU A 8 -23.28 33.88 -40.43
CA LEU A 8 -23.39 33.90 -38.96
C LEU A 8 -23.43 32.48 -38.34
N LEU A 9 -23.89 31.49 -39.09
CA LEU A 9 -24.05 30.10 -38.60
C LEU A 9 -22.76 29.28 -38.69
N LYS A 10 -21.80 29.63 -39.56
CA LYS A 10 -20.50 28.92 -39.64
C LYS A 10 -19.49 29.39 -38.58
N THR A 11 -19.62 30.61 -38.07
CA THR A 11 -18.73 31.17 -37.06
C THR A 11 -19.05 30.68 -35.65
N LEU A 12 -20.32 30.36 -35.36
CA LEU A 12 -20.71 29.79 -34.06
C LEU A 12 -20.29 28.32 -33.90
N ALA A 13 -20.29 27.54 -34.98
CA ALA A 13 -19.90 26.13 -34.92
C ALA A 13 -18.37 25.93 -34.76
N LEU A 14 -17.55 26.88 -35.22
CA LEU A 14 -16.10 26.81 -35.07
C LEU A 14 -15.60 27.34 -33.72
N ALA A 15 -16.36 28.24 -33.07
CA ALA A 15 -16.04 28.74 -31.74
C ALA A 15 -16.41 27.76 -30.61
N ALA A 16 -17.39 26.87 -30.84
CA ALA A 16 -17.80 25.87 -29.86
C ALA A 16 -16.93 24.59 -29.87
N ALA A 17 -16.15 24.36 -30.94
CA ALA A 17 -15.25 23.21 -31.04
C ALA A 17 -13.82 23.50 -30.52
N ALA A 18 -13.50 24.76 -30.23
CA ALA A 18 -12.15 25.19 -29.85
C ALA A 18 -11.96 25.35 -28.32
N SER A 19 -12.99 25.13 -27.50
CA SER A 19 -12.97 25.42 -26.05
C SER A 19 -13.10 24.20 -25.14
N LEU A 20 -12.99 22.98 -25.69
CA LEU A 20 -13.00 21.73 -24.90
C LEU A 20 -11.74 20.87 -25.10
N ALA A 21 -10.62 21.50 -25.46
CA ALA A 21 -9.32 20.93 -25.16
C ALA A 21 -8.98 21.30 -23.71
N VAL A 22 -9.59 20.60 -22.74
CA VAL A 22 -8.95 20.46 -21.43
C VAL A 22 -7.67 19.69 -21.73
N SER A 23 -6.55 20.42 -21.84
CA SER A 23 -5.25 19.80 -21.71
C SER A 23 -5.28 19.05 -20.39
N ALA A 24 -5.19 17.72 -20.44
CA ALA A 24 -4.80 16.93 -19.29
C ALA A 24 -3.37 17.37 -18.96
N GLU A 25 -3.25 18.43 -18.18
CA GLU A 25 -2.00 18.85 -17.60
C GLU A 25 -1.57 17.67 -16.73
N SER A 26 -0.58 16.91 -17.20
CA SER A 26 0.01 15.85 -16.40
C SER A 26 0.45 16.50 -15.10
N ALA A 27 -0.21 16.14 -14.01
CA ALA A 27 0.18 16.61 -12.69
C ALA A 27 1.68 16.32 -12.56
N GLN A 28 2.49 17.36 -12.34
CA GLN A 28 3.91 17.14 -12.13
C GLN A 28 4.04 16.21 -10.91
N PRO A 29 4.93 15.20 -10.96
CA PRO A 29 5.17 14.34 -9.82
C PRO A 29 5.45 15.21 -8.59
N VAL A 30 4.68 15.01 -7.52
CA VAL A 30 4.90 15.71 -6.27
C VAL A 30 6.10 15.07 -5.60
N ASP A 31 7.15 15.86 -5.40
CA ASP A 31 8.31 15.44 -4.61
C ASP A 31 7.94 15.35 -3.13
N THR A 32 8.10 14.18 -2.52
CA THR A 32 7.84 13.91 -1.11
C THR A 32 9.02 14.28 -0.21
N LEU A 33 10.18 14.61 -0.79
CA LEU A 33 11.43 14.91 -0.10
C LEU A 33 11.80 13.79 0.90
N SER A 34 11.54 12.53 0.55
CA SER A 34 11.75 11.38 1.45
C SER A 34 13.21 11.17 1.82
N ASP A 35 14.13 11.62 0.97
CA ASP A 35 15.57 11.67 1.20
C ASP A 35 15.99 12.67 2.29
N THR A 36 15.09 13.57 2.71
CA THR A 36 15.33 14.52 3.82
C THR A 36 14.81 14.03 5.16
N TRP A 37 14.08 12.91 5.20
CA TRP A 37 13.44 12.44 6.42
C TRP A 37 14.47 11.92 7.42
N ALA A 38 14.29 12.30 8.70
CA ALA A 38 15.07 11.80 9.82
C ALA A 38 14.18 11.00 10.75
N ALA A 39 14.70 9.91 11.31
CA ALA A 39 13.99 9.11 12.30
C ALA A 39 14.93 8.60 13.39
N VAL A 40 14.34 8.32 14.55
CA VAL A 40 14.98 7.63 15.67
C VAL A 40 14.13 6.39 15.95
N ASP A 41 14.76 5.23 16.02
CA ASP A 41 14.03 4.00 16.31
C ASP A 41 13.61 3.88 17.78
N ALA A 42 12.84 2.84 18.10
CA ALA A 42 12.32 2.61 19.45
C ALA A 42 13.41 2.39 20.52
N LEU A 43 14.67 2.14 20.14
CA LEU A 43 15.81 2.01 21.04
C LEU A 43 16.61 3.31 21.19
N GLY A 44 16.16 4.41 20.57
CA GLY A 44 16.84 5.70 20.62
C GLY A 44 17.99 5.84 19.62
N ARG A 45 18.10 4.95 18.63
CA ARG A 45 19.16 5.00 17.62
C ARG A 45 18.70 5.87 16.44
N PRO A 46 19.45 6.91 16.05
CA PRO A 46 19.13 7.68 14.84
C PRO A 46 19.38 6.82 13.60
N LEU A 47 18.53 6.97 12.58
CA LEU A 47 18.81 6.40 11.28
C LEU A 47 19.96 7.16 10.60
N PRO A 48 20.80 6.48 9.81
CA PRO A 48 21.81 7.14 8.99
C PRO A 48 21.18 8.16 8.04
N LEU A 49 21.86 9.30 7.89
CA LEU A 49 21.52 10.35 6.91
C LEU A 49 22.56 10.35 5.78
N GLU A 50 22.41 11.25 4.82
CA GLU A 50 23.29 11.36 3.64
C GLU A 50 24.78 11.55 4.02
N ASP A 51 25.07 12.19 5.14
CA ASP A 51 26.44 12.43 5.63
C ASP A 51 27.14 11.16 6.18
N SER A 52 26.37 10.11 6.47
CA SER A 52 26.82 8.89 7.16
C SER A 52 26.51 7.60 6.38
N ALA A 53 25.61 7.66 5.40
CA ALA A 53 25.30 6.55 4.49
C ALA A 53 25.98 6.75 3.13
N PRO A 54 26.56 5.69 2.52
CA PRO A 54 27.05 5.78 1.14
C PRO A 54 25.91 6.10 0.17
N ALA A 55 26.20 6.90 -0.86
CA ALA A 55 25.27 7.16 -1.95
C ALA A 55 24.77 5.86 -2.60
N PRO A 56 23.55 5.85 -3.18
CA PRO A 56 23.04 4.72 -3.95
C PRO A 56 24.05 4.27 -5.01
N ARG A 57 24.24 2.95 -5.10
CA ARG A 57 25.22 2.36 -6.03
C ARG A 57 24.56 2.11 -7.38
N GLN A 58 25.24 2.52 -8.45
CA GLN A 58 24.85 2.16 -9.82
C GLN A 58 24.75 0.64 -9.96
N ASP A 59 23.76 0.18 -10.74
CA ASP A 59 23.49 -1.23 -11.03
C ASP A 59 23.27 -2.12 -9.79
N LYS A 60 22.78 -1.55 -8.69
CA LYS A 60 22.34 -2.27 -7.50
C LYS A 60 20.88 -1.97 -7.21
N PHE A 61 20.15 -3.02 -6.82
CA PHE A 61 18.74 -2.96 -6.49
C PHE A 61 18.51 -3.38 -5.03
N VAL A 62 17.53 -2.78 -4.39
CA VAL A 62 17.05 -3.13 -3.05
C VAL A 62 15.76 -3.94 -3.19
N GLY A 63 15.78 -5.16 -2.65
CA GLY A 63 14.62 -6.03 -2.58
C GLY A 63 14.09 -6.16 -1.15
N VAL A 64 12.78 -6.22 -0.97
CA VAL A 64 12.14 -6.50 0.33
C VAL A 64 11.22 -7.71 0.25
N PHE A 65 11.16 -8.45 1.36
CA PHE A 65 10.18 -9.53 1.54
C PHE A 65 8.82 -8.94 1.92
N TYR A 66 7.75 -9.38 1.25
CA TYR A 66 6.42 -8.76 1.37
C TYR A 66 5.34 -9.78 1.71
N TYR A 67 4.66 -9.56 2.83
CA TYR A 67 3.61 -10.45 3.33
C TYR A 67 2.26 -10.22 2.64
N LEU A 68 1.63 -11.31 2.20
CA LEU A 68 0.32 -11.28 1.51
C LEU A 68 -0.82 -11.87 2.35
N TRP A 69 -0.55 -12.27 3.58
CA TRP A 69 -1.44 -13.18 4.31
C TRP A 69 -2.31 -12.50 5.38
N HIS A 70 -2.13 -11.20 5.63
CA HIS A 70 -2.91 -10.45 6.61
C HIS A 70 -4.41 -10.55 6.29
N GLY A 71 -5.21 -11.03 7.24
CA GLY A 71 -6.64 -11.25 7.05
C GLY A 71 -7.04 -12.62 6.48
N ALA A 72 -6.10 -13.40 5.91
CA ALA A 72 -6.39 -14.71 5.32
C ALA A 72 -6.47 -15.86 6.35
N HIS A 73 -5.91 -15.63 7.54
CA HIS A 73 -5.74 -16.65 8.60
C HIS A 73 -6.52 -16.34 9.90
N ASN A 74 -7.49 -15.42 9.86
CA ASN A 74 -8.13 -14.85 11.05
C ASN A 74 -9.25 -15.73 11.68
N GLY A 75 -9.18 -17.07 11.61
CA GLY A 75 -10.21 -17.92 12.19
C GLY A 75 -9.79 -19.38 12.45
N PRO A 76 -10.53 -20.12 13.30
CA PRO A 76 -10.28 -21.54 13.55
C PRO A 76 -10.59 -22.36 12.29
N GLY A 77 -9.55 -22.79 11.56
CA GLY A 77 -9.71 -23.61 10.36
C GLY A 77 -8.49 -23.59 9.43
N GLN A 78 -8.58 -24.38 8.36
CA GLN A 78 -7.60 -24.33 7.26
C GLN A 78 -7.62 -22.92 6.65
N PRO A 79 -6.45 -22.33 6.39
CA PRO A 79 -6.38 -20.98 5.89
C PRO A 79 -6.96 -20.84 4.49
N GLY A 80 -7.75 -19.79 4.29
CA GLY A 80 -8.21 -19.40 2.97
C GLY A 80 -7.09 -18.71 2.18
N GLN A 81 -7.25 -18.61 0.86
CA GLN A 81 -6.31 -17.89 -0.02
C GLN A 81 -6.54 -16.37 -0.05
N GLY A 82 -7.62 -15.89 0.58
CA GLY A 82 -8.07 -14.50 0.56
C GLY A 82 -8.54 -14.05 1.94
N VAL A 83 -8.82 -12.75 2.07
CA VAL A 83 -9.28 -12.16 3.33
C VAL A 83 -10.60 -12.77 3.75
N VAL A 84 -10.67 -13.25 4.99
CA VAL A 84 -11.85 -13.92 5.53
C VAL A 84 -12.71 -12.89 6.27
N PRO A 85 -13.96 -12.64 5.83
CA PRO A 85 -14.89 -11.81 6.58
C PRO A 85 -15.14 -12.43 7.95
N LEU A 86 -15.01 -11.62 9.00
CA LEU A 86 -15.14 -12.08 10.38
C LEU A 86 -16.61 -12.45 10.68
N LYS A 87 -17.03 -13.68 10.37
CA LYS A 87 -18.37 -14.17 10.71
C LYS A 87 -18.49 -14.55 12.20
N GLN A 88 -17.37 -14.81 12.87
CA GLN A 88 -17.24 -15.00 14.31
C GLN A 88 -15.85 -14.49 14.72
N VAL A 89 -15.75 -13.20 15.07
CA VAL A 89 -14.50 -12.61 15.56
C VAL A 89 -14.22 -13.24 16.92
N ASP A 90 -13.11 -13.95 17.11
CA ASP A 90 -12.61 -14.16 18.47
C ASP A 90 -12.46 -12.75 19.08
N PRO A 91 -13.12 -12.42 20.20
CA PRO A 91 -13.03 -11.08 20.80
C PRO A 91 -11.60 -10.67 21.19
N ASN A 92 -10.65 -11.62 21.20
CA ASN A 92 -9.24 -11.35 21.46
C ASN A 92 -8.40 -11.21 20.16
N SER A 93 -9.00 -11.37 18.98
CA SER A 93 -8.38 -11.10 17.68
C SER A 93 -8.53 -9.61 17.32
N PRO A 94 -7.51 -8.97 16.72
CA PRO A 94 -6.21 -9.53 16.35
C PRO A 94 -5.31 -9.76 17.57
N TYR A 95 -4.54 -10.85 17.56
CA TYR A 95 -3.65 -11.19 18.65
C TYR A 95 -2.36 -10.37 18.54
N ASP A 96 -2.17 -9.39 19.42
CA ASP A 96 -0.95 -8.59 19.50
C ASP A 96 -0.10 -9.01 20.71
N ASN A 97 1.09 -9.54 20.44
CA ASN A 97 2.05 -9.93 21.47
C ASN A 97 2.45 -8.76 22.39
N SER A 98 2.51 -7.53 21.88
CA SER A 98 2.85 -6.34 22.68
C SER A 98 1.79 -6.02 23.73
N ILE A 99 0.53 -6.43 23.50
CA ILE A 99 -0.60 -6.30 24.43
C ILE A 99 -0.69 -7.56 25.32
N ILE A 100 -0.68 -8.75 24.71
CA ILE A 100 -0.80 -10.04 25.43
C ILE A 100 0.29 -10.20 26.48
N LEU A 101 1.52 -9.75 26.22
CA LEU A 101 2.63 -9.86 27.17
C LEU A 101 2.48 -8.97 28.40
N GLN A 102 1.59 -7.97 28.38
CA GLN A 102 1.28 -7.11 29.54
C GLN A 102 0.49 -7.87 30.60
N ASP A 103 -0.26 -8.90 30.21
CA ASP A 103 -0.96 -9.76 31.16
C ASP A 103 0.02 -10.69 31.92
N PRO A 104 -0.27 -10.99 33.20
CA PRO A 104 0.53 -11.93 33.99
C PRO A 104 0.68 -13.30 33.31
N PRO A 105 1.83 -13.98 33.48
CA PRO A 105 1.97 -15.36 33.05
C PRO A 105 0.81 -16.24 33.56
N GLY A 106 0.21 -17.03 32.67
CA GLY A 106 -0.97 -17.86 32.96
C GLY A 106 -2.32 -17.20 32.73
N GLN A 107 -2.38 -15.87 32.56
CA GLN A 107 -3.60 -15.13 32.20
C GLN A 107 -3.61 -14.64 30.75
N ARG A 108 -2.47 -14.75 30.07
CA ARG A 108 -2.25 -14.33 28.68
C ARG A 108 -3.18 -15.06 27.72
N LYS A 109 -3.96 -14.28 26.98
CA LYS A 109 -4.89 -14.78 25.97
C LYS A 109 -4.20 -14.93 24.62
N TRP A 110 -3.45 -16.01 24.46
CA TRP A 110 -2.68 -16.30 23.26
C TRP A 110 -3.52 -16.55 22.00
N GLY A 111 -4.82 -16.77 22.11
CA GLY A 111 -5.64 -17.25 21.01
C GLY A 111 -5.54 -18.77 20.78
N PRO A 112 -6.27 -19.29 19.78
CA PRO A 112 -6.26 -20.70 19.44
C PRO A 112 -4.93 -21.12 18.83
N ALA A 113 -4.66 -22.43 18.84
CA ALA A 113 -3.51 -22.99 18.15
C ALA A 113 -3.54 -22.60 16.66
N LEU A 114 -2.36 -22.30 16.10
CA LEU A 114 -2.15 -21.85 14.71
C LEU A 114 -2.73 -20.46 14.37
N ALA A 115 -3.19 -19.70 15.37
CA ALA A 115 -3.47 -18.28 15.18
C ALA A 115 -2.18 -17.52 14.84
N PHE A 116 -2.32 -16.51 13.99
CA PHE A 116 -1.24 -15.59 13.65
C PHE A 116 -1.22 -14.41 14.63
N HIS A 117 -0.02 -13.91 14.93
CA HIS A 117 0.20 -12.85 15.90
C HIS A 117 0.90 -11.66 15.27
N HIS A 118 0.55 -10.47 15.77
CA HIS A 118 1.28 -9.24 15.54
C HIS A 118 2.31 -9.03 16.66
N TRP A 119 3.42 -8.37 16.33
CA TRP A 119 4.46 -7.95 17.29
C TRP A 119 4.30 -6.48 17.72
N GLY A 120 3.08 -5.97 17.64
CA GLY A 120 2.75 -4.56 17.77
C GLY A 120 1.79 -4.12 16.67
N GLU A 121 1.05 -3.05 16.96
CA GLU A 121 0.21 -2.37 15.98
C GLU A 121 1.07 -1.76 14.85
N SER A 122 0.71 -2.04 13.60
CA SER A 122 1.38 -1.46 12.43
C SER A 122 0.92 -0.01 12.19
N LEU A 123 1.64 0.73 11.33
CA LEU A 123 1.32 2.14 11.02
C LEU A 123 -0.14 2.37 10.60
N TYR A 124 -0.75 1.40 9.90
CA TYR A 124 -2.14 1.45 9.44
C TYR A 124 -3.08 0.54 10.25
N GLY A 125 -2.73 0.28 11.51
CA GLY A 125 -3.46 -0.64 12.36
C GLY A 125 -3.34 -2.10 11.90
N TYR A 126 -4.30 -2.93 12.28
CA TYR A 126 -4.39 -4.34 11.90
C TYR A 126 -5.10 -4.52 10.55
N TYR A 127 -4.50 -3.96 9.50
CA TYR A 127 -5.05 -3.99 8.15
C TYR A 127 -5.11 -5.40 7.55
N VAL A 128 -5.93 -5.55 6.53
CA VAL A 128 -6.04 -6.77 5.72
C VAL A 128 -5.32 -6.60 4.38
N ALA A 129 -4.81 -7.69 3.83
CA ALA A 129 -3.88 -7.63 2.70
C ALA A 129 -4.53 -7.21 1.36
N ASP A 130 -5.86 -7.19 1.27
CA ASP A 130 -6.59 -6.75 0.07
C ASP A 130 -7.08 -5.28 0.15
N ASP A 131 -6.76 -4.55 1.22
CA ASP A 131 -7.10 -3.12 1.34
C ASP A 131 -6.27 -2.30 0.34
N GLU A 132 -6.92 -1.81 -0.71
CA GLU A 132 -6.27 -1.03 -1.76
C GLU A 132 -5.65 0.28 -1.27
N TRP A 133 -6.22 0.91 -0.25
CA TRP A 133 -5.65 2.13 0.31
C TRP A 133 -4.30 1.82 0.96
N VAL A 134 -4.24 0.72 1.74
CA VAL A 134 -2.98 0.28 2.36
C VAL A 134 -1.97 -0.18 1.29
N ILE A 135 -2.40 -0.88 0.25
CA ILE A 135 -1.52 -1.27 -0.86
C ILE A 135 -0.89 -0.04 -1.51
N ARG A 136 -1.67 1.03 -1.77
CA ARG A 136 -1.16 2.29 -2.33
C ARG A 136 -0.17 2.97 -1.41
N ARG A 137 -0.46 3.00 -0.11
CA ARG A 137 0.42 3.59 0.89
C ARG A 137 1.72 2.82 1.06
N ASN A 138 1.66 1.50 1.08
CA ASN A 138 2.85 0.65 1.10
C ASN A 138 3.71 0.87 -0.16
N ALA A 139 3.10 1.00 -1.34
CA ALA A 139 3.83 1.32 -2.57
C ALA A 139 4.57 2.66 -2.47
N GLN A 140 3.90 3.69 -1.94
CA GLN A 140 4.51 5.00 -1.69
C GLN A 140 5.69 4.89 -0.72
N LEU A 141 5.49 4.31 0.47
CA LEU A 141 6.53 4.21 1.49
C LEU A 141 7.74 3.38 1.02
N LEU A 142 7.50 2.31 0.26
CA LEU A 142 8.58 1.49 -0.29
C LEU A 142 9.37 2.26 -1.36
N ALA A 143 8.69 3.02 -2.22
CA ALA A 143 9.35 3.87 -3.20
C ALA A 143 10.14 5.00 -2.54
N ASP A 144 9.54 5.67 -1.54
CA ASP A 144 10.18 6.72 -0.74
C ASP A 144 11.43 6.20 0.00
N ALA A 145 11.44 4.91 0.38
CA ALA A 145 12.57 4.23 1.00
C ALA A 145 13.60 3.65 0.00
N GLY A 146 13.39 3.84 -1.31
CA GLY A 146 14.30 3.35 -2.36
C GLY A 146 14.24 1.84 -2.59
N VAL A 147 13.11 1.18 -2.33
CA VAL A 147 12.91 -0.24 -2.63
C VAL A 147 12.50 -0.43 -4.08
N ASP A 148 13.29 -1.18 -4.83
CA ASP A 148 13.08 -1.43 -6.26
C ASP A 148 12.18 -2.64 -6.53
N VAL A 149 12.25 -3.65 -5.64
CA VAL A 149 11.61 -4.95 -5.85
C VAL A 149 10.93 -5.44 -4.58
N ILE A 150 9.69 -5.89 -4.71
CA ILE A 150 9.02 -6.68 -3.67
C ILE A 150 9.06 -8.16 -4.05
N VAL A 151 9.32 -9.02 -3.07
CA VAL A 151 9.32 -10.47 -3.20
C VAL A 151 8.21 -11.02 -2.32
N PHE A 152 7.20 -11.64 -2.93
CA PHE A 152 6.05 -12.15 -2.21
C PHE A 152 6.40 -13.32 -1.30
N ASP A 153 5.90 -13.25 -0.06
CA ASP A 153 5.87 -14.37 0.85
C ASP A 153 4.77 -15.36 0.45
N VAL A 154 5.19 -16.48 -0.12
CA VAL A 154 4.32 -17.63 -0.44
C VAL A 154 4.81 -18.90 0.29
N THR A 155 5.42 -18.74 1.46
CA THR A 155 6.02 -19.86 2.22
C THR A 155 5.02 -20.62 3.10
N ASN A 156 3.81 -20.09 3.29
CA ASN A 156 2.79 -20.59 4.22
C ASN A 156 1.83 -21.61 3.57
N ALA A 157 2.32 -22.45 2.66
CA ALA A 157 1.55 -23.41 1.85
C ALA A 157 0.49 -22.83 0.89
N LEU A 158 0.24 -21.52 0.95
CA LEU A 158 -0.68 -20.77 0.10
C LEU A 158 0.10 -19.73 -0.71
N HIS A 159 -0.41 -19.41 -1.89
CA HIS A 159 0.19 -18.41 -2.78
C HIS A 159 -0.60 -17.10 -2.87
N TYR A 160 -1.79 -17.01 -2.27
CA TYR A 160 -2.59 -15.78 -2.15
C TYR A 160 -2.94 -15.11 -3.48
N HIS A 161 -3.47 -15.89 -4.43
CA HIS A 161 -3.74 -15.45 -5.81
C HIS A 161 -4.45 -14.11 -5.92
N ASP A 162 -5.63 -14.02 -5.31
CA ASP A 162 -6.49 -12.84 -5.42
C ASP A 162 -5.82 -11.60 -4.81
N ILE A 163 -5.03 -11.80 -3.75
CA ILE A 163 -4.33 -10.72 -3.03
C ILE A 163 -3.20 -10.17 -3.89
N TYR A 164 -2.31 -11.00 -4.43
CA TYR A 164 -1.24 -10.48 -5.28
C TYR A 164 -1.77 -9.93 -6.60
N MET A 165 -2.85 -10.49 -7.16
CA MET A 165 -3.48 -9.93 -8.36
C MET A 165 -4.08 -8.54 -8.10
N ASN A 166 -4.70 -8.34 -6.93
CA ASN A 166 -5.17 -7.01 -6.53
C ASN A 166 -4.00 -6.03 -6.38
N LEU A 167 -2.91 -6.45 -5.72
CA LEU A 167 -1.70 -5.64 -5.58
C LEU A 167 -1.12 -5.25 -6.94
N LEU A 168 -0.96 -6.21 -7.86
CA LEU A 168 -0.43 -5.97 -9.20
C LEU A 168 -1.30 -4.99 -10.00
N ARG A 169 -2.63 -5.08 -9.86
CA ARG A 169 -3.57 -4.12 -10.47
C ARG A 169 -3.37 -2.73 -9.88
N VAL A 170 -3.38 -2.58 -8.55
CA VAL A 170 -3.18 -1.28 -7.88
C VAL A 170 -1.84 -0.65 -8.30
N TYR A 171 -0.76 -1.44 -8.36
CA TYR A 171 0.55 -0.97 -8.79
C TYR A 171 0.55 -0.57 -10.27
N SER A 172 -0.20 -1.28 -11.11
CA SER A 172 -0.39 -0.89 -12.50
C SER A 172 -1.16 0.42 -12.64
N ASP A 173 -2.15 0.67 -11.78
CA ASP A 173 -2.93 1.89 -11.80
C ASP A 173 -2.09 3.10 -11.34
N ILE A 174 -1.25 2.93 -10.32
CA ILE A 174 -0.29 3.97 -9.87
C ILE A 174 0.63 4.41 -11.02
N ARG A 175 1.17 3.45 -11.80
CA ARG A 175 2.10 3.76 -12.91
C ARG A 175 1.45 4.42 -14.12
N LYS A 176 0.13 4.36 -14.25
CA LYS A 176 -0.63 4.96 -15.37
C LYS A 176 -1.13 6.37 -15.05
N ALA A 177 -1.13 6.76 -13.77
CA ALA A 177 -1.66 8.02 -13.28
C ALA A 177 -0.75 9.20 -13.63
#